data_AF-A0A7V8Y0E4-F1
#
_entry.id   AF-A0A7V8Y0E4-F1
#
_cell.length_a   1.000
_cell.length_b   1.000
_cell.length_c   1.000
_cell.angle_alpha   90.00
_cell.angle_beta   90.00
_cell.angle_gamma   90.00
#
_symmetry.space_group_name_H-M   'P 1'
#
loop_
_entity.id
_entity.type
_entity.pdbx_description
1 polymer ?
#
loop_
_entity_poly.entity_id
_entity_poly.type
_entity_poly.pdbx_seq_one_letter_code
_entity_poly.pdbx_strand_id
1 'polypeptide(L)'
;MGGRWTDLGVGWCGVRRAAVVLVALAAVLVAFLGTAPALAQPPTPPPNPSDRDLQGSRADVAAKAGEIGRLTGELAKLEQREDELQVQLGEQREEANKALVDVQISQDAAAAAQQRVDSARVETDAATAAIEAARVRLDEFASAAYQQGVDSGPFGLLVGATGPDDLVDRAQFNDVIAQNQLAALDALERARVGKANADSTARAARDEAVTKAAAALDAKDEADAAVGRAQQAATAQVAELAKVDARRAEV
;
A
#
# COMPACT_ATOMS: atom_id res chain seq x y z
N MET A 1 21.59 -32.83 22.25
CA MET A 1 22.61 -33.91 22.21
C MET A 1 22.93 -34.21 20.74
N GLY A 2 24.21 -34.08 20.36
CA GLY A 2 24.83 -34.60 19.12
C GLY A 2 24.28 -34.06 17.80
N GLY A 3 24.93 -33.17 17.06
CA GLY A 3 26.36 -33.18 16.72
C GLY A 3 26.57 -33.97 15.44
N ARG A 4 26.74 -33.28 14.31
CA ARG A 4 27.53 -33.73 13.16
C ARG A 4 27.84 -32.56 12.23
N TRP A 5 28.90 -31.85 12.59
CA TRP A 5 29.74 -31.09 11.67
C TRP A 5 30.89 -32.01 11.26
N THR A 6 31.02 -32.29 9.97
CA THR A 6 32.22 -32.85 9.33
C THR A 6 32.21 -32.29 7.91
N ASP A 7 32.98 -31.27 7.59
CA ASP A 7 34.43 -31.32 7.33
C ASP A 7 34.73 -32.09 6.04
N LEU A 8 34.88 -31.34 4.95
CA LEU A 8 35.48 -31.79 3.71
C LEU A 8 36.43 -30.70 3.22
N GLY A 9 37.69 -30.85 3.60
CA GLY A 9 38.76 -30.98 2.61
C GLY A 9 39.27 -29.69 2.00
N VAL A 10 40.15 -29.03 2.75
CA VAL A 10 41.23 -28.20 2.20
C VAL A 10 42.12 -29.07 1.30
N GLY A 11 42.31 -28.64 0.05
CA GLY A 11 43.25 -29.24 -0.89
C GLY A 11 43.76 -28.19 -1.87
N TRP A 12 45.00 -27.74 -1.64
CA TRP A 12 45.79 -26.87 -2.49
C TRP A 12 45.77 -27.29 -3.97
N CYS A 13 45.65 -26.32 -4.88
CA CYS A 13 46.67 -26.08 -5.92
C CYS A 13 46.34 -24.81 -6.70
N GLY A 14 47.30 -23.88 -6.75
CA GLY A 14 47.21 -22.71 -7.61
C GLY A 14 47.19 -23.09 -9.09
N VAL A 15 46.32 -22.41 -9.85
CA VAL A 15 46.36 -22.36 -11.31
C VAL A 15 46.24 -20.88 -11.66
N ARG A 16 47.37 -20.17 -11.63
CA ARG A 16 48.16 -19.77 -12.81
C ARG A 16 47.31 -19.08 -13.87
N ARG A 17 47.43 -17.75 -13.86
CA ARG A 17 47.16 -16.83 -14.97
C ARG A 17 47.74 -17.38 -16.28
N ALA A 18 46.88 -17.54 -17.28
CA ALA A 18 47.20 -17.65 -18.70
C ALA A 18 45.99 -17.01 -19.42
N ALA A 19 46.13 -16.13 -20.42
CA ALA A 19 46.97 -16.32 -21.58
C ALA A 19 47.66 -15.03 -22.03
N VAL A 20 48.96 -15.19 -22.24
CA VAL A 20 49.84 -14.36 -23.08
C VAL A 20 49.57 -14.76 -24.53
N VAL A 21 49.36 -13.79 -25.43
CA VAL A 21 49.53 -13.99 -26.87
C VAL A 21 50.63 -13.02 -27.33
N LEU A 22 51.86 -13.51 -27.21
CA LEU A 22 53.04 -13.03 -27.93
C LEU A 22 53.17 -13.92 -29.16
N VAL A 23 52.95 -13.37 -30.35
CA VAL A 23 53.36 -14.02 -31.61
C VAL A 23 54.81 -13.65 -31.85
N ALA A 24 55.69 -14.61 -31.54
CA ALA A 24 57.08 -14.62 -31.96
C ALA A 24 57.20 -15.44 -33.25
N LEU A 25 57.78 -14.84 -34.29
CA LEU A 25 58.35 -15.56 -35.43
C LEU A 25 59.87 -15.40 -35.35
N ALA A 26 60.50 -16.43 -34.80
CA ALA A 26 61.94 -16.63 -34.84
C ALA A 26 62.25 -17.69 -35.91
N ALA A 27 63.01 -17.30 -36.92
CA ALA A 27 63.74 -18.22 -37.77
C ALA A 27 65.24 -17.92 -37.62
N VAL A 28 65.86 -18.72 -36.74
CA VAL A 28 67.19 -19.34 -36.82
C VAL A 28 68.29 -18.57 -37.55
N LEU A 29 69.39 -18.28 -36.85
CA LEU A 29 70.72 -18.46 -37.45
C LEU A 29 71.84 -18.53 -36.39
N VAL A 30 72.51 -19.70 -36.34
CA VAL A 30 73.85 -19.84 -35.78
C VAL A 30 74.81 -20.21 -36.91
N ALA A 31 75.90 -19.45 -36.95
CA ALA A 31 77.20 -19.70 -37.56
C ALA A 31 77.32 -19.68 -39.10
N PHE A 32 77.89 -18.58 -39.60
CA PHE A 32 78.97 -18.67 -40.60
C PHE A 32 80.04 -17.62 -40.27
N LEU A 33 81.26 -18.07 -39.99
CA LEU A 33 82.45 -17.25 -39.83
C LEU A 33 82.84 -16.63 -41.18
N GLY A 34 83.20 -15.33 -41.19
CA GLY A 34 84.09 -14.80 -42.22
C GLY A 34 83.89 -13.33 -42.61
N THR A 35 84.91 -12.52 -42.27
CA THR A 35 85.39 -11.28 -42.92
C THR A 35 84.85 -9.90 -42.46
N ALA A 36 85.80 -9.17 -41.85
CA ALA A 36 85.98 -7.71 -41.68
C ALA A 36 85.02 -6.91 -40.77
N PRO A 37 85.56 -5.97 -39.96
CA PRO A 37 84.76 -5.18 -39.02
C PRO A 37 84.11 -4.00 -39.77
N ALA A 38 82.82 -4.07 -40.02
CA ALA A 38 82.03 -2.86 -40.17
C ALA A 38 81.81 -2.30 -38.76
N LEU A 39 82.51 -1.22 -38.42
CA LEU A 39 82.28 -0.48 -37.18
C LEU A 39 80.80 -0.03 -37.16
N ALA A 40 79.99 -0.68 -36.35
CA ALA A 40 78.63 -0.26 -36.06
C ALA A 40 78.70 1.14 -35.41
N GLN A 41 78.23 2.15 -36.13
CA GLN A 41 78.06 3.49 -35.56
C GLN A 41 77.01 3.38 -34.44
N PRO A 42 77.24 4.00 -33.27
CA PRO A 42 76.19 4.13 -32.27
C PRO A 42 74.98 4.81 -32.94
N PRO A 43 73.72 4.35 -32.72
CA PRO A 43 72.57 5.03 -33.29
C PRO A 43 72.65 6.49 -32.86
N THR A 44 72.79 7.40 -33.83
CA THR A 44 72.81 8.83 -33.55
C THR A 44 71.52 9.16 -32.80
N PRO A 45 71.59 9.80 -31.62
CA PRO A 45 70.38 10.22 -30.93
C PRO A 45 69.51 11.00 -31.92
N PRO A 46 68.18 10.79 -31.89
CA PRO A 46 67.28 11.44 -32.84
C PRO A 46 67.55 12.95 -32.84
N PRO A 47 67.52 13.61 -34.01
CA PRO A 47 67.71 15.05 -34.09
C PRO A 47 66.76 15.76 -33.11
N ASN A 48 67.30 16.71 -32.33
CA ASN A 48 66.49 17.55 -31.46
C ASN A 48 65.44 18.29 -32.32
N PRO A 49 64.14 18.29 -31.96
CA PRO A 49 63.11 18.97 -32.72
C PRO A 49 63.46 20.44 -32.98
N SER A 50 63.09 20.94 -34.16
CA SER A 50 63.21 22.37 -34.47
C SER A 50 62.15 23.18 -33.70
N ASP A 51 62.36 24.50 -33.57
CA ASP A 51 61.38 25.38 -32.92
C ASP A 51 59.98 25.32 -33.57
N ARG A 52 59.92 25.06 -34.89
CA ARG A 52 58.65 24.84 -35.60
C ARG A 52 57.96 23.54 -35.16
N ASP A 53 58.72 22.46 -34.95
CA ASP A 53 58.18 21.17 -34.50
C ASP A 53 57.62 21.28 -33.07
N LEU A 54 58.28 22.08 -32.22
CA LEU A 54 57.81 22.39 -30.86
C LEU A 54 56.55 23.26 -30.88
N GLN A 55 56.46 24.26 -31.77
CA GLN A 55 55.24 25.07 -31.93
C GLN A 55 54.07 24.24 -32.44
N GLY A 56 54.29 23.38 -33.45
CA GLY A 56 53.28 22.45 -33.94
C GLY A 56 52.79 21.50 -32.86
N SER A 57 53.72 20.87 -32.14
CA SER A 57 53.38 19.97 -31.02
C SER A 57 52.57 20.68 -29.92
N ARG A 58 52.91 21.93 -29.59
CA ARG A 58 52.14 22.73 -28.61
C ARG A 58 50.73 23.06 -29.09
N ALA A 59 50.56 23.38 -30.38
CA ALA A 59 49.25 23.61 -30.98
C ALA A 59 48.39 22.33 -30.96
N ASP A 60 48.99 21.18 -31.28
CA ASP A 60 48.30 19.88 -31.23
C ASP A 60 47.88 19.51 -29.81
N VAL A 61 48.76 19.72 -28.82
CA VAL A 61 48.42 19.50 -27.41
C VAL A 61 47.30 20.43 -26.96
N ALA A 62 47.32 21.71 -27.35
CA ALA A 62 46.26 22.65 -27.02
C ALA A 62 44.92 22.26 -27.67
N ALA A 63 44.93 21.80 -28.93
CA ALA A 63 43.74 21.30 -29.61
C ALA A 63 43.16 20.05 -28.92
N LYS A 64 44.01 19.07 -28.58
CA LYS A 64 43.60 17.86 -27.84
C LYS A 64 43.08 18.17 -26.44
N ALA A 65 43.72 19.10 -25.72
CA ALA A 65 43.25 19.52 -24.40
C ALA A 65 41.87 20.19 -24.48
N GLY A 66 41.61 20.99 -25.54
CA GLY A 66 40.29 21.54 -25.80
C GLY A 66 39.24 20.47 -26.09
N GLU A 67 39.59 19.44 -26.87
CA GLU A 67 38.72 18.30 -27.15
C GLU A 67 38.39 17.49 -25.89
N ILE A 68 39.40 17.14 -25.07
CA ILE A 68 39.20 16.44 -23.79
C ILE A 68 38.32 17.27 -22.84
N GLY A 69 38.50 18.60 -22.82
CA GLY A 69 37.65 19.50 -22.04
C GLY A 69 36.19 19.45 -22.48
N ARG A 70 35.92 19.44 -23.79
CA ARG A 70 34.56 19.28 -24.33
C ARG A 70 33.96 17.92 -23.97
N LEU A 71 34.73 16.84 -24.16
CA LEU A 71 34.29 15.47 -23.86
C LEU A 71 33.97 15.26 -22.38
N THR A 72 34.83 15.77 -21.48
CA THR A 72 34.58 15.77 -20.04
C THR A 72 33.28 16.52 -19.70
N GLY A 73 33.04 17.66 -20.36
CA GLY A 73 31.80 18.43 -20.19
C GLY A 73 30.54 17.72 -20.71
N GLU A 74 30.65 16.95 -21.80
CA GLU A 74 29.56 16.08 -22.29
C GLU A 74 29.30 14.90 -21.34
N LEU A 75 30.36 14.26 -20.84
CA LEU A 75 30.25 13.16 -19.89
C LEU A 75 29.57 13.59 -18.59
N ALA A 76 29.96 14.73 -18.02
CA ALA A 76 29.34 15.28 -16.81
C ALA A 76 27.83 15.57 -16.99
N LYS A 77 27.41 16.05 -18.17
CA LYS A 77 25.99 16.26 -18.49
C LYS A 77 25.22 14.94 -18.61
N LEU A 78 25.85 13.90 -19.14
CA LEU A 78 25.26 12.56 -19.24
C LEU A 78 25.09 11.92 -17.85
N GLU A 79 26.09 12.05 -16.98
CA GLU A 79 26.01 11.63 -15.58
C GLU A 79 24.88 12.34 -14.83
N GLN A 80 24.79 13.67 -14.96
CA GLN A 80 23.69 14.43 -14.34
C GLN A 80 22.31 13.95 -14.84
N ARG A 81 22.18 13.65 -16.13
CA ARG A 81 20.91 13.19 -16.69
C ARG A 81 20.54 11.78 -16.23
N GLU A 82 21.53 10.90 -16.06
CA GLU A 82 21.33 9.58 -15.46
C GLU A 82 20.83 9.69 -14.01
N ASP A 83 21.43 10.56 -13.20
CA ASP A 83 21.01 10.82 -11.82
C ASP A 83 19.57 11.36 -11.77
N GLU A 84 19.22 12.34 -12.62
CA GLU A 84 17.87 12.90 -12.72
C GLU A 84 16.83 11.83 -13.07
N LEU A 85 17.14 10.93 -14.00
CA LEU A 85 16.26 9.82 -14.37
C LEU A 85 16.07 8.82 -13.22
N GLN A 86 17.13 8.55 -12.45
CA GLN A 86 17.05 7.66 -11.29
C GLN A 86 16.19 8.24 -10.17
N VAL A 87 16.32 9.54 -9.90
CA VAL A 87 15.46 10.25 -8.93
C VAL A 87 14.01 10.18 -9.37
N GLN A 88 13.70 10.51 -10.64
CA GLN A 88 12.33 10.48 -11.16
C GLN A 88 11.71 9.07 -11.07
N LEU A 89 12.45 8.00 -11.40
CA LEU A 89 11.92 6.65 -11.23
C LEU A 89 11.70 6.31 -9.75
N GLY A 90 12.59 6.77 -8.87
CA GLY A 90 12.44 6.62 -7.42
C GLY A 90 11.12 7.21 -6.92
N GLU A 91 10.83 8.46 -7.30
CA GLU A 91 9.58 9.15 -6.96
C GLU A 91 8.35 8.40 -7.47
N GLN A 92 8.37 7.95 -8.73
CA GLN A 92 7.23 7.21 -9.30
C GLN A 92 7.00 5.84 -8.61
N ARG A 93 8.07 5.17 -8.19
CA ARG A 93 7.97 3.92 -7.42
C ARG A 93 7.42 4.17 -6.02
N GLU A 94 7.84 5.25 -5.38
CA GLU A 94 7.31 5.66 -4.07
C GLU A 94 5.81 5.98 -4.16
N GLU A 95 5.40 6.76 -5.17
CA GLU A 95 4.00 7.10 -5.42
C GLU A 95 3.15 5.83 -5.66
N ALA A 96 3.63 4.90 -6.49
CA ALA A 96 2.95 3.63 -6.74
C ALA A 96 2.82 2.79 -5.46
N ASN A 97 3.89 2.68 -4.66
CA ASN A 97 3.85 1.95 -3.38
C ASN A 97 2.89 2.60 -2.38
N LYS A 98 2.87 3.94 -2.31
CA LYS A 98 1.94 4.67 -1.47
C LYS A 98 0.49 4.40 -1.90
N ALA A 99 0.19 4.48 -3.20
CA ALA A 99 -1.14 4.21 -3.70
C ALA A 99 -1.60 2.77 -3.40
N LEU A 100 -0.70 1.79 -3.49
CA LEU A 100 -1.00 0.41 -3.08
C LEU A 100 -1.30 0.27 -1.58
N VAL A 101 -0.62 1.04 -0.73
CA VAL A 101 -0.94 1.10 0.71
C VAL A 101 -2.29 1.78 0.94
N ASP A 102 -2.60 2.85 0.21
CA ASP A 102 -3.89 3.55 0.30
C ASP A 102 -5.07 2.65 -0.13
N VAL A 103 -4.85 1.75 -1.09
CA VAL A 103 -5.81 0.68 -1.43
C VAL A 103 -6.09 -0.22 -0.23
N GLN A 104 -5.03 -0.72 0.43
CA GLN A 104 -5.19 -1.61 1.58
C GLN A 104 -5.95 -0.90 2.71
N ILE A 105 -5.56 0.33 3.04
CA ILE A 105 -6.22 1.16 4.06
C ILE A 105 -7.71 1.34 3.73
N SER A 106 -8.02 1.64 2.47
CA SER A 106 -9.40 1.88 2.04
C SER A 106 -10.25 0.61 2.04
N GLN A 107 -9.67 -0.53 1.66
CA GLN A 107 -10.31 -1.84 1.74
C GLN A 107 -10.59 -2.25 3.18
N ASP A 108 -9.64 -2.06 4.09
CA ASP A 108 -9.82 -2.34 5.53
C ASP A 108 -10.90 -1.43 6.13
N ALA A 109 -10.93 -0.15 5.75
CA ALA A 109 -11.97 0.78 6.16
C ALA A 109 -13.36 0.38 5.63
N ALA A 110 -13.46 -0.10 4.38
CA ALA A 110 -14.68 -0.62 3.80
C ALA A 110 -15.18 -1.89 4.52
N ALA A 111 -14.27 -2.82 4.82
CA ALA A 111 -14.60 -4.03 5.59
C ALA A 111 -15.09 -3.69 7.00
N ALA A 112 -14.42 -2.76 7.70
CA ALA A 112 -14.84 -2.30 9.02
C ALA A 112 -16.20 -1.60 8.98
N ALA A 113 -16.49 -0.81 7.95
CA ALA A 113 -17.80 -0.18 7.77
C ALA A 113 -18.90 -1.22 7.49
N GLN A 114 -18.60 -2.26 6.71
CA GLN A 114 -19.54 -3.36 6.50
C GLN A 114 -19.85 -4.13 7.79
N GLN A 115 -18.85 -4.37 8.65
CA GLN A 115 -19.08 -4.96 9.97
C GLN A 115 -20.01 -4.10 10.83
N ARG A 116 -19.91 -2.76 10.76
CA ARG A 116 -20.85 -1.86 11.45
C ARG A 116 -22.27 -2.00 10.92
N VAL A 117 -22.45 -2.20 9.61
CA VAL A 117 -23.78 -2.47 9.02
C VAL A 117 -24.36 -3.76 9.59
N ASP A 118 -23.55 -4.81 9.71
CA ASP A 118 -23.99 -6.10 10.24
C ASP A 118 -24.37 -5.99 11.72
N SER A 119 -23.57 -5.29 12.52
CA SER A 119 -23.90 -4.99 13.93
C SER A 119 -25.19 -4.17 14.06
N ALA A 120 -25.34 -3.10 13.28
CA ALA A 120 -26.55 -2.27 13.31
C ALA A 120 -27.80 -3.05 12.89
N ARG A 121 -27.66 -4.03 11.98
CA ARG A 121 -28.76 -4.93 11.62
C ARG A 121 -29.22 -5.77 12.80
N VAL A 122 -28.29 -6.34 13.56
CA VAL A 122 -28.62 -7.11 14.78
C VAL A 122 -29.34 -6.23 15.80
N GLU A 123 -28.91 -4.98 15.97
CA GLU A 123 -29.56 -4.02 16.86
C GLU A 123 -30.99 -3.67 16.40
N THR A 124 -31.19 -3.42 15.10
CA THR A 124 -32.52 -3.19 14.52
C THR A 124 -33.44 -4.40 14.68
N ASP A 125 -32.92 -5.62 14.50
CA ASP A 125 -33.69 -6.86 14.67
C ASP A 125 -34.10 -7.04 16.15
N ALA A 126 -33.18 -6.77 17.09
CA ALA A 126 -33.47 -6.80 18.52
C ALA A 126 -34.50 -5.73 18.93
N ALA A 127 -34.38 -4.51 18.41
CA ALA A 127 -35.35 -3.44 18.66
C ALA A 127 -36.74 -3.76 18.08
N THR A 128 -36.79 -4.43 16.92
CA THR A 128 -38.04 -4.91 16.33
C THR A 128 -38.69 -5.98 17.20
N ALA A 129 -37.91 -6.95 17.71
CA ALA A 129 -38.41 -7.96 18.64
C ALA A 129 -38.94 -7.33 19.94
N ALA A 130 -38.29 -6.28 20.46
CA ALA A 130 -38.75 -5.56 21.64
C ALA A 130 -40.11 -4.87 21.43
N ILE A 131 -40.35 -4.28 20.25
CA ILE A 131 -41.66 -3.72 19.90
C ILE A 131 -42.73 -4.81 19.85
N GLU A 132 -42.46 -5.96 19.21
CA GLU A 132 -43.44 -7.04 19.15
C GLU A 132 -43.75 -7.61 20.52
N ALA A 133 -42.73 -7.78 21.38
CA ALA A 133 -42.96 -8.19 22.77
C ALA A 133 -43.80 -7.17 23.56
N ALA A 134 -43.58 -5.87 23.36
CA ALA A 134 -44.39 -4.83 23.98
C ALA A 134 -45.85 -4.83 23.47
N ARG A 135 -46.06 -5.09 22.17
CA ARG A 135 -47.40 -5.24 21.59
C ARG A 135 -48.13 -6.45 22.15
N VAL A 136 -47.48 -7.62 22.21
CA VAL A 136 -48.10 -8.84 22.77
C VAL A 136 -48.57 -8.60 24.21
N ARG A 137 -47.77 -7.95 25.06
CA ARG A 137 -48.19 -7.60 26.43
C ARG A 137 -49.40 -6.67 26.46
N LEU A 138 -49.46 -5.71 25.54
CA LEU A 138 -50.60 -4.79 25.42
C LEU A 138 -51.87 -5.53 24.96
N ASP A 139 -51.73 -6.47 24.01
CA ASP A 139 -52.83 -7.30 23.51
C ASP A 139 -53.34 -8.28 24.57
N GLU A 140 -52.44 -8.91 25.33
CA GLU A 140 -52.77 -9.77 26.48
C GLU A 140 -53.55 -8.99 27.54
N PHE A 141 -53.11 -7.78 27.86
CA PHE A 141 -53.80 -6.89 28.78
C PHE A 141 -55.20 -6.52 28.26
N ALA A 142 -55.30 -6.10 26.99
CA ALA A 142 -56.58 -5.72 26.38
C ALA A 142 -57.56 -6.91 26.35
N SER A 143 -57.06 -8.11 26.04
CA SER A 143 -57.84 -9.35 26.09
C SER A 143 -58.32 -9.68 27.50
N ALA A 144 -57.44 -9.58 28.50
CA ALA A 144 -57.79 -9.84 29.90
C ALA A 144 -58.84 -8.85 30.43
N ALA A 145 -58.67 -7.56 30.13
CA ALA A 145 -59.61 -6.51 30.49
C ALA A 145 -61.00 -6.74 29.84
N TYR A 146 -61.03 -7.13 28.57
CA TYR A 146 -62.28 -7.45 27.87
C TYR A 146 -62.98 -8.69 28.46
N GLN A 147 -62.22 -9.76 28.76
CA GLN A 147 -62.76 -11.01 29.30
C GLN A 147 -63.26 -10.88 30.75
N GLN A 148 -62.53 -10.15 31.60
CA GLN A 148 -62.93 -9.93 32.99
C GLN A 148 -64.07 -8.92 33.12
N GLY A 149 -64.43 -8.22 32.04
CA GLY A 149 -65.50 -7.24 32.04
C GLY A 149 -65.22 -6.15 33.07
N VAL A 150 -64.31 -5.24 32.78
CA VAL A 150 -64.11 -3.99 33.59
C VAL A 150 -65.33 -3.05 33.51
N ASP A 151 -66.50 -3.58 33.13
CA ASP A 151 -67.71 -2.91 32.63
C ASP A 151 -68.55 -2.27 33.73
N SER A 152 -67.86 -1.85 34.77
CA SER A 152 -68.45 -1.38 35.99
C SER A 152 -67.46 -0.32 36.45
N GLY A 153 -67.59 0.89 35.91
CA GLY A 153 -66.80 2.06 36.34
C GLY A 153 -66.95 2.32 37.86
N PRO A 154 -66.63 3.52 38.36
CA PRO A 154 -66.67 3.79 39.81
C PRO A 154 -67.97 3.33 40.51
N PHE A 155 -69.09 3.38 39.78
CA PHE A 155 -70.41 2.94 40.25
C PHE A 155 -70.66 1.43 40.23
N GLY A 156 -70.05 0.68 39.31
CA GLY A 156 -70.24 -0.77 39.27
C GLY A 156 -69.40 -1.50 40.34
N LEU A 157 -68.26 -0.91 40.73
CA LEU A 157 -67.50 -1.34 41.92
C LEU A 157 -68.33 -1.19 43.20
N LEU A 158 -69.17 -0.16 43.29
CA LEU A 158 -70.09 0.08 44.41
C LEU A 158 -71.30 -0.88 44.41
N VAL A 159 -71.86 -1.19 43.23
CA VAL A 159 -73.06 -2.02 43.10
C VAL A 159 -72.76 -3.52 43.24
N GLY A 160 -71.55 -3.95 42.89
CA GLY A 160 -71.14 -5.37 42.95
C GLY A 160 -70.38 -5.78 44.21
N ALA A 161 -70.03 -4.84 45.11
CA ALA A 161 -69.27 -5.15 46.32
C ALA A 161 -70.16 -5.70 47.44
N THR A 162 -69.69 -6.74 48.11
CA THR A 162 -70.42 -7.47 49.17
C THR A 162 -70.24 -6.83 50.56
N GLY A 163 -69.33 -5.86 50.69
CA GLY A 163 -69.00 -5.14 51.91
C GLY A 163 -67.87 -4.12 51.71
N PRO A 164 -67.53 -3.31 52.73
CA PRO A 164 -66.49 -2.28 52.64
C PRO A 164 -65.09 -2.85 52.38
N ASP A 165 -64.74 -4.02 52.93
CA ASP A 165 -63.44 -4.66 52.69
C ASP A 165 -63.28 -5.12 51.22
N ASP A 166 -64.30 -5.75 50.64
CA ASP A 166 -64.33 -6.16 49.21
C ASP A 166 -64.20 -4.97 48.26
N LEU A 167 -64.74 -3.81 48.66
CA LEU A 167 -64.60 -2.55 47.91
C LEU A 167 -63.15 -2.05 47.88
N VAL A 168 -62.44 -2.14 49.01
CA VAL A 168 -61.02 -1.76 49.11
C VAL A 168 -60.15 -2.73 48.32
N ASP A 169 -60.38 -4.04 48.43
CA ASP A 169 -59.62 -5.06 47.71
C ASP A 169 -59.75 -4.88 46.18
N ARG A 170 -60.96 -4.61 45.70
CA ARG A 170 -61.20 -4.32 44.27
C ARG A 170 -60.56 -3.01 43.82
N ALA A 171 -60.55 -1.98 44.66
CA ALA A 171 -59.88 -0.72 44.36
C ALA A 171 -58.36 -0.90 44.23
N GLN A 172 -57.75 -1.67 45.14
CA GLN A 172 -56.32 -2.02 45.07
C GLN A 172 -56.00 -2.83 43.80
N PHE A 173 -56.84 -3.81 43.45
CA PHE A 173 -56.66 -4.59 42.24
C PHE A 173 -56.74 -3.73 40.95
N ASN A 174 -57.69 -2.80 40.88
CA ASN A 174 -57.79 -1.86 39.76
C ASN A 174 -56.59 -0.91 39.65
N ASP A 175 -56.04 -0.46 40.78
CA ASP A 175 -54.83 0.36 40.79
C ASP A 175 -53.63 -0.42 40.22
N VAL A 176 -53.47 -1.68 40.60
CA VAL A 176 -52.44 -2.58 40.03
C VAL A 176 -52.62 -2.76 38.51
N ILE A 177 -53.86 -2.94 38.04
CA ILE A 177 -54.18 -3.03 36.60
C ILE A 177 -53.81 -1.74 35.87
N ALA A 178 -54.19 -0.57 36.41
CA ALA A 178 -53.90 0.73 35.81
C ALA A 178 -52.39 1.00 35.75
N GLN A 179 -51.65 0.67 36.81
CA GLN A 179 -50.19 0.76 36.84
C GLN A 179 -49.55 -0.16 35.79
N ASN A 180 -50.04 -1.38 35.64
CA ASN A 180 -49.56 -2.32 34.61
C ASN A 180 -49.84 -1.81 33.18
N GLN A 181 -50.99 -1.18 32.94
CA GLN A 181 -51.31 -0.57 31.65
C GLN A 181 -50.36 0.57 31.30
N LEU A 182 -50.13 1.48 32.25
CA LEU A 182 -49.20 2.60 32.08
C LEU A 182 -47.78 2.08 31.82
N ALA A 183 -47.35 1.05 32.55
CA ALA A 183 -46.06 0.41 32.33
C ALA A 183 -45.95 -0.25 30.94
N ALA A 184 -47.01 -0.88 30.44
CA ALA A 184 -47.03 -1.49 29.11
C ALA A 184 -46.96 -0.44 27.98
N LEU A 185 -47.71 0.66 28.12
CA LEU A 185 -47.68 1.77 27.16
C LEU A 185 -46.32 2.46 27.14
N ASP A 186 -45.78 2.75 28.32
CA ASP A 186 -44.44 3.32 28.49
C ASP A 186 -43.35 2.40 27.92
N ALA A 187 -43.44 1.08 28.15
CA ALA A 187 -42.52 0.12 27.54
C ALA A 187 -42.61 0.11 26.00
N LEU A 188 -43.81 0.19 25.42
CA LEU A 188 -44.00 0.28 23.97
C LEU A 188 -43.44 1.58 23.40
N GLU A 189 -43.65 2.72 24.08
CA GLU A 189 -43.11 4.00 23.66
C GLU A 189 -41.58 3.99 23.68
N ARG A 190 -40.96 3.50 24.76
CA ARG A 190 -39.52 3.29 24.84
C ARG A 190 -39.00 2.37 23.74
N ALA A 191 -39.70 1.27 23.45
CA ALA A 191 -39.32 0.35 22.38
C ALA A 191 -39.39 1.01 20.99
N ARG A 192 -40.41 1.86 20.74
CA ARG A 192 -40.53 2.64 19.50
C ARG A 192 -39.39 3.63 19.33
N VAL A 193 -39.03 4.35 20.39
CA VAL A 193 -37.88 5.27 20.39
C VAL A 193 -36.58 4.50 20.15
N GLY A 194 -36.40 3.37 20.84
CA GLY A 194 -35.24 2.49 20.66
C GLY A 194 -35.10 2.00 19.22
N LYS A 195 -36.19 1.57 18.58
CA LYS A 195 -36.18 1.17 17.17
C LYS A 195 -35.87 2.34 16.24
N ALA A 196 -36.47 3.51 16.45
CA ALA A 196 -36.19 4.67 15.62
C ALA A 196 -34.69 5.06 15.66
N ASN A 197 -34.08 4.97 16.85
CA ASN A 197 -32.64 5.18 17.01
C ASN A 197 -31.81 4.10 16.32
N ALA A 198 -32.15 2.82 16.49
CA ALA A 198 -31.46 1.71 15.83
C ALA A 198 -31.54 1.82 14.29
N ASP A 199 -32.73 2.14 13.75
CA ASP A 199 -32.94 2.35 12.32
C ASP A 199 -32.13 3.54 11.79
N SER A 200 -31.99 4.61 12.59
CA SER A 200 -31.15 5.76 12.25
C SER A 200 -29.67 5.37 12.19
N THR A 201 -29.17 4.65 13.21
CA THR A 201 -27.80 4.12 13.24
C THR A 201 -27.54 3.18 12.07
N ALA A 202 -28.48 2.30 11.73
CA ALA A 202 -28.36 1.38 10.59
C ALA A 202 -28.29 2.11 9.25
N ARG A 203 -29.04 3.21 9.08
CA ARG A 203 -28.93 4.06 7.88
C ARG A 203 -27.55 4.72 7.80
N ALA A 204 -27.10 5.34 8.89
CA ALA A 204 -25.79 5.97 8.96
C ALA A 204 -24.64 4.98 8.66
N ALA A 205 -24.71 3.77 9.22
CA ALA A 205 -23.74 2.71 8.97
C ALA A 205 -23.72 2.28 7.49
N ARG A 206 -24.91 2.19 6.85
CA ARG A 206 -25.01 1.86 5.41
C ARG A 206 -24.42 2.97 4.54
N ASP A 207 -24.74 4.22 4.81
CA ASP A 207 -24.22 5.37 4.06
C ASP A 207 -22.69 5.44 4.17
N GLU A 208 -22.16 5.18 5.37
CA GLU A 208 -20.72 5.08 5.59
C GLU A 208 -20.11 3.90 4.81
N ALA A 209 -20.71 2.71 4.86
CA ALA A 209 -20.22 1.54 4.13
C ALA A 209 -20.19 1.76 2.61
N VAL A 210 -21.22 2.39 2.05
CA VAL A 210 -21.25 2.77 0.62
C VAL A 210 -20.11 3.75 0.31
N THR A 211 -19.92 4.77 1.15
CA THR A 211 -18.85 5.75 0.98
C THR A 211 -17.46 5.11 1.03
N LYS A 212 -17.22 4.21 1.99
CA LYS A 212 -15.93 3.51 2.13
C LYS A 212 -15.69 2.52 1.00
N ALA A 213 -16.73 1.84 0.53
CA ALA A 213 -16.63 0.95 -0.63
C ALA A 213 -16.27 1.75 -1.90
N ALA A 214 -16.88 2.91 -2.13
CA ALA A 214 -16.53 3.80 -3.23
C ALA A 214 -15.07 4.27 -3.13
N ALA A 215 -14.65 4.75 -1.96
CA ALA A 215 -13.27 5.18 -1.73
C ALA A 215 -12.24 4.06 -1.98
N ALA A 216 -12.58 2.80 -1.66
CA ALA A 216 -11.72 1.65 -1.95
C ALA A 216 -11.60 1.34 -3.45
N LEU A 217 -12.64 1.61 -4.24
CA LEU A 217 -12.58 1.52 -5.70
C LEU A 217 -11.75 2.66 -6.29
N ASP A 218 -11.98 3.89 -5.83
CA ASP A 218 -11.22 5.06 -6.28
C ASP A 218 -9.72 4.89 -5.99
N ALA A 219 -9.37 4.44 -4.79
CA ALA A 219 -7.99 4.16 -4.41
C ALA A 219 -7.35 3.08 -5.31
N LYS A 220 -8.13 2.09 -5.73
CA LYS A 220 -7.66 1.05 -6.65
C LYS A 220 -7.35 1.61 -8.02
N ASP A 221 -8.26 2.41 -8.57
CA ASP A 221 -8.06 3.04 -9.89
C ASP A 221 -6.84 3.99 -9.86
N GLU A 222 -6.64 4.72 -8.76
CA GLU A 222 -5.47 5.57 -8.55
C GLU A 222 -4.17 4.74 -8.47
N ALA A 223 -4.18 3.62 -7.74
CA ALA A 223 -3.04 2.72 -7.65
C ALA A 223 -2.69 2.07 -8.98
N ASP A 224 -3.68 1.61 -9.75
CA ASP A 224 -3.48 1.04 -11.09
C ASP A 224 -2.86 2.10 -12.02
N ALA A 225 -3.31 3.36 -11.94
CA ALA A 225 -2.74 4.47 -12.69
C ALA A 225 -1.29 4.79 -12.26
N ALA A 226 -1.00 4.82 -10.95
CA ALA A 226 0.33 5.09 -10.42
C ALA A 226 1.33 3.99 -10.79
N VAL A 227 0.93 2.71 -10.67
CA VAL A 227 1.73 1.57 -11.13
C VAL A 227 1.98 1.65 -12.63
N GLY A 228 0.97 2.01 -13.42
CA GLY A 228 1.12 2.24 -14.86
C GLY A 228 2.15 3.34 -15.19
N ARG A 229 2.10 4.48 -14.50
CA ARG A 229 3.09 5.56 -14.63
C ARG A 229 4.50 5.09 -14.26
N ALA A 230 4.65 4.36 -13.16
CA ALA A 230 5.94 3.82 -12.74
C ALA A 230 6.54 2.83 -13.76
N GLN A 231 5.71 1.98 -14.37
CA GLN A 231 6.15 1.05 -15.42
C GLN A 231 6.58 1.79 -16.71
N GLN A 232 5.83 2.81 -17.10
CA GLN A 232 6.18 3.66 -18.25
C GLN A 232 7.49 4.41 -18.00
N ALA A 233 7.65 5.00 -16.82
CA ALA A 233 8.87 5.67 -16.40
C ALA A 233 10.07 4.71 -16.39
N ALA A 234 9.92 3.49 -15.87
CA ALA A 234 10.97 2.48 -15.89
C ALA A 234 11.38 2.10 -17.33
N THR A 235 10.41 1.92 -18.22
CA THR A 235 10.67 1.61 -19.64
C THR A 235 11.39 2.76 -20.34
N ALA A 236 10.95 4.00 -20.09
CA ALA A 236 11.57 5.20 -20.61
C ALA A 236 13.01 5.36 -20.10
N GLN A 237 13.25 5.09 -18.81
CA GLN A 237 14.58 5.14 -18.21
C GLN A 237 15.53 4.14 -18.88
N VAL A 238 15.11 2.89 -19.09
CA VAL A 238 15.95 1.88 -19.78
C VAL A 238 16.31 2.36 -21.19
N ALA A 239 15.36 2.96 -21.91
CA ALA A 239 15.62 3.49 -23.24
C ALA A 239 16.56 4.70 -23.24
N GLU A 240 16.45 5.60 -22.26
CA GLU A 240 17.34 6.76 -22.12
C GLU A 240 18.75 6.35 -21.66
N LEU A 241 18.88 5.41 -20.72
CA LEU A 241 20.18 4.87 -20.31
C LEU A 241 20.93 4.23 -21.48
N ALA A 242 20.24 3.47 -22.33
CA ALA A 242 20.85 2.91 -23.53
C ALA A 242 21.38 4.00 -24.48
N LYS A 243 20.72 5.16 -24.57
CA LYS A 243 21.21 6.31 -25.36
C LYS A 243 22.41 6.97 -24.69
N VAL A 244 22.38 7.10 -23.36
CA VAL A 244 23.51 7.63 -22.57
C VAL A 244 24.74 6.75 -22.75
N ASP A 245 24.61 5.44 -22.65
CA ASP A 245 25.70 4.49 -22.84
C ASP A 245 26.26 4.51 -24.27
N ALA A 246 25.38 4.56 -25.27
CA ALA A 246 25.81 4.72 -26.67
C ALA A 246 26.58 6.03 -26.87
N ARG A 247 26.12 7.13 -26.26
CA ARG A 247 26.79 8.43 -26.37
C ARG A 247 28.12 8.46 -25.61
N ARG A 248 28.21 7.80 -24.45
CA ARG A 248 29.48 7.61 -23.73
C ARG A 248 30.50 6.82 -24.54
N ALA A 249 30.06 5.85 -25.35
CA ALA A 249 30.96 5.07 -26.22
C ALA A 249 31.49 5.85 -27.44
N GLU A 250 30.85 6.97 -27.80
CA GLU A 250 31.30 7.90 -28.86
C GLU A 250 32.30 8.96 -28.36
N VAL A 251 32.45 9.09 -27.03
CA VAL A 251 33.29 10.06 -26.32
C VAL A 251 34.60 9.41 -25.90
#